data_AF-A0A1E3J3A0-F1
#
_entry.id   AF-A0A1E3J3A0-F1
#
_cell.length_a   1.000
_cell.length_b   1.000
_cell.length_c   1.000
_cell.angle_alpha   90.00
_cell.angle_beta   90.00
_cell.angle_gamma   90.00
#
_symmetry.space_group_name_H-M   'P 1'
#
loop_
_entity.id
_entity.type
_entity.pdbx_description
1 polymer ?
#
loop_
_entity_poly.entity_id
_entity_poly.type
_entity_poly.pdbx_seq_one_letter_code
_entity_poly.pdbx_strand_id
1 'polypeptide(L)'
;MLASPFVLLLLGTSVPLVVSNPLNVLVANGTLNNTQTSSSEAETAVTFSDRPALNISSHHTSNITYISPQVPAPLKATHANPSSKWDEAHDRARSYLSKWTVAEKVSLTTGLGWQQGRLASGVRSTDYVSAFPAGINAAATFDKDLIYSRGYAMGQEFKGKGAHVALGPMTNMGRVAAAGRNWEGFGGDPYLSGWATDATVRGLQDAGVQACVKHFVSNEQERNRTTSSSNIDDRTLREIYTHPFLRAVQAEVASVMCSYNLVNGSWACENPKTTPAM
;
A
#
# COMPACT_ATOMS: atom_id res chain seq x y z
N MET A 1 31.83 -13.88 -12.65
CA MET A 1 30.88 -12.85 -12.21
C MET A 1 29.47 -13.36 -12.49
N LEU A 2 28.81 -13.90 -11.47
CA LEU A 2 27.48 -14.54 -11.61
C LEU A 2 26.39 -13.46 -11.56
N ALA A 3 25.67 -13.29 -12.68
CA ALA A 3 24.50 -12.43 -12.77
C ALA A 3 23.31 -13.10 -12.06
N SER A 4 22.77 -12.45 -11.02
CA SER A 4 21.56 -12.89 -10.31
C SER A 4 20.31 -12.55 -11.13
N PRO A 5 19.29 -13.43 -11.21
CA PRO A 5 18.16 -13.25 -12.12
C PRO A 5 17.15 -12.22 -11.59
N PHE A 6 16.69 -11.35 -12.49
CA PHE A 6 15.59 -10.42 -12.29
C PHE A 6 14.25 -11.17 -12.31
N VAL A 7 13.43 -10.96 -11.29
CA VAL A 7 12.06 -11.50 -11.18
C VAL A 7 11.18 -10.48 -10.46
N LEU A 8 10.07 -10.11 -11.11
CA LEU A 8 8.94 -9.38 -10.53
C LEU A 8 8.21 -10.28 -9.52
N LEU A 9 8.30 -9.98 -8.23
CA LEU A 9 7.70 -10.76 -7.15
C LEU A 9 6.47 -10.03 -6.58
N LEU A 10 5.27 -10.57 -6.81
CA LEU A 10 4.05 -10.19 -6.09
C LEU A 10 3.98 -11.02 -4.81
N LEU A 11 4.23 -10.39 -3.67
CA LEU A 11 4.13 -11.02 -2.36
C LEU A 11 2.68 -10.92 -1.86
N GLY A 12 1.89 -11.97 -2.09
CA GLY A 12 0.59 -12.16 -1.44
C GLY A 12 0.76 -12.54 0.02
N THR A 13 0.09 -11.82 0.93
CA THR A 13 0.06 -12.19 2.35
C THR A 13 -1.01 -13.27 2.58
N SER A 14 -0.59 -14.42 3.09
CA SER A 14 -1.49 -15.51 3.52
C SER A 14 -2.45 -15.07 4.65
N VAL A 15 -3.72 -15.42 4.50
CA VAL A 15 -4.78 -15.29 5.52
C VAL A 15 -4.52 -16.30 6.65
N PRO A 16 -4.59 -15.93 7.94
CA PRO A 16 -4.54 -16.92 9.01
C PRO A 16 -5.86 -17.68 9.11
N LEU A 17 -5.76 -19.01 9.19
CA LEU A 17 -6.84 -19.94 9.53
C LEU A 17 -7.50 -19.55 10.85
N VAL A 18 -8.84 -19.48 10.84
CA VAL A 18 -9.67 -19.32 12.03
C VAL A 18 -9.54 -20.57 12.89
N VAL A 19 -8.85 -20.46 14.02
CA VAL A 19 -8.95 -21.44 15.11
C VAL A 19 -10.18 -21.07 15.92
N SER A 20 -11.25 -21.86 15.78
CA SER A 20 -12.41 -21.80 16.65
C SER A 20 -12.01 -22.24 18.06
N ASN A 21 -12.26 -21.40 19.08
CA ASN A 21 -12.40 -21.88 20.44
C ASN A 21 -13.72 -21.34 21.03
N PRO A 22 -14.56 -22.20 21.61
CA PRO A 22 -15.84 -21.81 22.18
C PRO A 22 -15.61 -21.34 23.62
N LEU A 23 -15.95 -20.10 23.92
CA LEU A 23 -16.11 -19.67 25.31
C LEU A 23 -17.45 -18.96 25.45
N ASN A 24 -18.38 -19.72 26.05
CA ASN A 24 -19.65 -19.25 26.59
C ASN A 24 -19.46 -17.99 27.42
N VAL A 25 -20.23 -16.94 27.12
CA VAL A 25 -20.52 -15.90 28.10
C VAL A 25 -22.03 -15.79 28.22
N LEU A 26 -22.48 -16.09 29.44
CA LEU A 26 -23.85 -16.03 29.92
C LEU A 26 -24.48 -14.66 29.68
N VAL A 27 -25.70 -14.67 29.16
CA VAL A 27 -26.59 -13.51 29.09
C VAL A 27 -27.00 -13.16 30.52
N ALA A 28 -26.61 -11.97 30.99
CA ALA A 28 -27.17 -11.35 32.19
C ALA A 28 -27.97 -10.11 31.77
N ASN A 29 -29.29 -10.20 31.91
CA ASN A 29 -30.21 -9.08 31.84
C ASN A 29 -29.86 -8.08 32.95
N GLY A 30 -29.41 -6.88 32.59
CA GLY A 30 -29.16 -5.78 33.52
C GLY A 30 -29.55 -4.46 32.88
N THR A 31 -30.62 -3.87 33.40
CA THR A 31 -31.14 -2.53 33.09
C THR A 31 -30.07 -1.47 33.39
N LEU A 32 -29.60 -0.74 32.38
CA LEU A 32 -28.69 0.40 32.58
C LEU A 32 -29.51 1.68 32.70
N ASN A 33 -29.63 2.19 33.92
CA ASN A 33 -30.17 3.51 34.22
C ASN A 33 -29.15 4.61 33.92
N ASN A 34 -29.65 5.66 33.27
CA ASN A 34 -28.96 6.88 32.89
C ASN A 34 -28.50 7.66 34.13
N THR A 35 -27.27 8.18 34.16
CA THR A 35 -26.87 9.22 35.11
C THR A 35 -26.09 10.31 34.38
N GLN A 36 -26.77 11.44 34.15
CA GLN A 36 -26.17 12.68 33.67
C GLN A 36 -25.26 13.25 34.76
N THR A 37 -24.05 13.64 34.38
CA THR A 37 -23.19 14.52 35.17
C THR A 37 -23.26 15.91 34.55
N SER A 38 -23.73 16.88 35.33
CA SER A 38 -23.77 18.29 34.97
C SER A 38 -22.42 18.95 35.26
N SER A 39 -21.88 19.67 34.27
CA SER A 39 -20.90 20.72 34.50
C SER A 39 -21.45 22.01 33.90
N SER A 40 -21.46 23.06 34.72
CA SER A 40 -22.05 24.36 34.43
C SER A 40 -20.96 25.34 34.04
N GLU A 41 -20.85 25.66 32.76
CA GLU A 41 -20.15 26.86 32.28
C GLU A 41 -21.06 27.58 31.29
N ALA A 42 -21.15 28.90 31.46
CA ALA A 42 -22.17 29.75 30.87
C ALA A 42 -21.87 30.08 29.39
N GLU A 43 -22.74 29.63 28.49
CA GLU A 43 -22.77 30.13 27.11
C GLU A 43 -23.68 31.34 26.98
N THR A 44 -23.11 32.44 26.53
CA THR A 44 -23.83 33.66 26.16
C THR A 44 -24.47 33.41 24.79
N ALA A 45 -25.81 33.36 24.72
CA ALA A 45 -26.53 33.10 23.48
C ALA A 45 -26.38 34.27 22.49
N VAL A 46 -25.60 34.08 21.43
CA VAL A 46 -25.60 34.93 20.25
C VAL A 46 -26.67 34.40 19.29
N THR A 47 -27.76 35.15 19.11
CA THR A 47 -28.81 34.83 18.15
C THR A 47 -28.35 35.17 16.73
N PHE A 48 -28.05 34.16 15.93
CA PHE A 48 -27.89 34.31 14.48
C PHE A 48 -29.26 34.30 13.81
N SER A 49 -29.65 35.46 13.28
CA SER A 49 -30.81 35.67 12.40
C SER A 49 -30.67 34.85 11.11
N ASP A 50 -31.80 34.26 10.73
CA ASP A 50 -32.13 33.54 9.48
C ASP A 50 -31.15 33.73 8.32
N ARG A 51 -30.30 32.71 8.11
CA ARG A 51 -29.81 32.39 6.77
C ARG A 51 -30.61 31.19 6.27
N PRO A 52 -31.13 31.20 5.03
CA PRO A 52 -31.79 30.03 4.48
C PRO A 52 -30.81 28.85 4.54
N ALA A 53 -31.26 27.74 5.12
CA ALA A 53 -30.50 26.51 5.15
C ALA A 53 -30.16 26.12 3.71
N LEU A 54 -28.90 26.35 3.30
CA LEU A 54 -28.35 25.70 2.14
C LEU A 54 -28.36 24.21 2.46
N ASN A 55 -29.31 23.50 1.85
CA ASN A 55 -29.48 22.07 1.97
C ASN A 55 -28.28 21.38 1.29
N ILE A 56 -27.14 21.33 1.99
CA ILE A 56 -25.93 20.58 1.59
C ILE A 56 -26.08 19.10 2.00
N SER A 57 -27.30 18.57 1.94
CA SER A 57 -27.59 17.15 2.07
C SER A 57 -28.27 16.63 0.80
N SER A 58 -27.62 16.85 -0.34
CA SER A 58 -27.62 15.77 -1.34
C SER A 58 -26.39 14.92 -1.06
N HIS A 59 -26.46 14.09 -0.02
CA HIS A 59 -25.64 12.89 -0.03
C HIS A 59 -26.00 12.18 -1.33
N HIS A 60 -25.07 12.15 -2.28
CA HIS A 60 -25.18 11.30 -3.45
C HIS A 60 -25.31 9.87 -2.92
N THR A 61 -26.54 9.38 -2.76
CA THR A 61 -26.82 7.97 -2.53
C THR A 61 -26.53 7.31 -3.86
N SER A 62 -25.25 7.15 -4.18
CA SER A 62 -24.88 6.24 -5.24
C SER A 62 -25.46 4.90 -4.80
N ASN A 63 -26.35 4.32 -5.60
CA ASN A 63 -26.58 2.89 -5.58
C ASN A 63 -25.23 2.25 -5.90
N ILE A 64 -24.36 2.09 -4.90
CA ILE A 64 -23.06 1.47 -5.08
C ILE A 64 -23.36 -0.02 -5.17
N THR A 65 -23.58 -0.50 -6.38
CA THR A 65 -23.44 -1.92 -6.66
C THR A 65 -21.95 -2.22 -6.47
N TYR A 66 -21.63 -2.77 -5.30
CA TYR A 66 -20.30 -3.00 -4.74
C TYR A 66 -19.50 -4.11 -5.45
N ILE A 67 -19.74 -4.30 -6.74
CA ILE A 67 -19.05 -5.30 -7.54
C ILE A 67 -18.33 -4.55 -8.64
N SER A 68 -17.03 -4.34 -8.45
CA SER A 68 -16.17 -3.89 -9.54
C SER A 68 -16.35 -4.88 -10.70
N PRO A 69 -16.65 -4.40 -11.93
CA PRO A 69 -16.78 -5.29 -13.06
C PRO A 69 -15.49 -6.08 -13.23
N GLN A 70 -15.62 -7.36 -13.61
CA GLN A 70 -14.46 -8.19 -13.89
C GLN A 70 -13.71 -7.60 -15.08
N VAL A 71 -12.46 -7.21 -14.86
CA VAL A 71 -11.53 -6.79 -15.90
C VAL A 71 -10.57 -7.95 -16.09
N PRO A 72 -10.56 -8.59 -17.27
CA PRO A 72 -9.63 -9.68 -17.54
C PRO A 72 -8.19 -9.24 -17.32
N ALA A 73 -7.37 -10.18 -16.90
CA ALA A 73 -5.94 -10.01 -16.87
C ALA A 73 -5.43 -9.50 -18.22
N PRO A 74 -4.63 -8.42 -18.27
CA PRO A 74 -4.07 -7.97 -19.52
C PRO A 74 -2.89 -8.88 -19.88
N LEU A 75 -3.17 -10.16 -20.20
CA LEU A 75 -2.19 -11.19 -20.57
C LEU A 75 -1.42 -10.85 -21.86
N LYS A 76 -1.98 -9.92 -22.64
CA LYS A 76 -1.36 -9.29 -23.81
C LYS A 76 -1.45 -7.77 -23.67
N ALA A 77 -1.21 -7.24 -22.46
CA ALA A 77 -1.08 -5.80 -22.30
C ALA A 77 -0.01 -5.33 -23.28
N THR A 78 -0.39 -4.53 -24.26
CA THR A 78 0.57 -3.62 -24.85
C THR A 78 0.91 -2.66 -23.72
N HIS A 79 2.10 -2.80 -23.14
CA HIS A 79 2.61 -1.78 -22.22
C HIS A 79 2.46 -0.45 -22.95
N ALA A 80 1.69 0.48 -22.41
CA ALA A 80 1.61 1.80 -23.01
C ALA A 80 2.94 2.49 -22.73
N ASN A 81 3.77 2.63 -23.77
CA ASN A 81 5.08 3.29 -23.70
C ASN A 81 6.05 2.66 -22.68
N PRO A 82 6.41 1.36 -22.81
CA PRO A 82 7.44 0.78 -21.96
C PRO A 82 8.74 1.52 -22.22
N SER A 83 9.49 1.79 -21.15
CA SER A 83 10.86 2.25 -21.34
C SER A 83 11.66 1.14 -22.00
N SER A 84 12.73 1.50 -22.72
CA SER A 84 13.64 0.53 -23.31
C SER A 84 14.24 -0.43 -22.28
N LYS A 85 14.32 -0.02 -21.00
CA LYS A 85 14.76 -0.89 -19.90
C LYS A 85 13.77 -2.02 -19.61
N TRP A 86 12.47 -1.72 -19.61
CA TRP A 86 11.44 -2.73 -19.41
C TRP A 86 11.34 -3.69 -20.59
N ASP A 87 11.54 -3.22 -21.82
CA ASP A 87 11.62 -4.09 -23.00
C ASP A 87 12.77 -5.10 -22.87
N GLU A 88 13.97 -4.62 -22.54
CA GLU A 88 15.12 -5.49 -22.31
C GLU A 88 14.90 -6.48 -21.14
N ALA A 89 14.33 -6.00 -20.03
CA ALA A 89 14.01 -6.84 -18.89
C ALA A 89 12.99 -7.94 -19.25
N HIS A 90 11.94 -7.59 -20.01
CA HIS A 90 10.94 -8.54 -20.47
C HIS A 90 11.50 -9.58 -21.43
N ASP A 91 12.37 -9.19 -22.36
CA ASP A 91 12.99 -10.13 -23.29
C ASP A 91 13.90 -11.13 -22.57
N ARG A 92 14.68 -10.65 -21.60
CA ARG A 92 15.49 -11.52 -20.72
C ARG A 92 14.60 -12.45 -19.90
N ALA A 93 13.54 -11.94 -19.27
CA ALA A 93 12.60 -12.74 -18.50
C ALA A 93 11.92 -13.81 -19.36
N ARG A 94 11.47 -13.46 -20.57
CA ARG A 94 10.85 -14.41 -21.52
C ARG A 94 11.82 -15.52 -21.92
N SER A 95 13.05 -15.17 -22.26
CA SER A 95 14.10 -16.14 -22.62
C SER A 95 14.48 -17.06 -21.45
N TYR A 96 14.44 -16.55 -20.23
CA TYR A 96 14.76 -17.31 -19.03
C TYR A 96 13.61 -18.27 -18.64
N LEU A 97 12.38 -17.76 -18.58
CA LEU A 97 11.19 -18.52 -18.18
C LEU A 97 10.69 -19.50 -19.25
N SER A 98 11.09 -19.34 -20.51
CA SER A 98 10.74 -20.31 -21.57
C SER A 98 11.36 -21.69 -21.32
N LYS A 99 12.41 -21.76 -20.50
CA LYS A 99 13.13 -22.99 -20.15
C LYS A 99 12.55 -23.68 -18.91
N TRP A 100 11.62 -23.02 -18.21
CA TRP A 100 11.07 -23.49 -16.94
C TRP A 100 9.82 -24.34 -17.13
N THR A 101 9.73 -25.40 -16.33
CA THR A 101 8.52 -26.19 -16.09
C THR A 101 7.42 -25.36 -15.42
N VAL A 102 6.19 -25.86 -15.43
CA VAL A 102 5.07 -25.22 -14.70
C VAL A 102 5.34 -25.17 -13.20
N ALA A 103 5.91 -26.23 -12.63
CA ALA A 103 6.23 -26.29 -11.20
C ALA A 103 7.25 -25.20 -10.79
N GLU A 104 8.30 -25.01 -11.59
CA GLU A 104 9.29 -23.94 -11.35
C GLU A 104 8.64 -22.55 -11.43
N LYS A 105 7.71 -22.34 -12.37
CA LYS A 105 6.94 -21.08 -12.47
C LYS A 105 6.04 -20.86 -11.25
N VAL A 106 5.37 -21.90 -10.75
CA VAL A 106 4.56 -21.82 -9.52
C VAL A 106 5.42 -21.52 -8.30
N SER A 107 6.65 -22.05 -8.27
CA SER A 107 7.62 -21.78 -7.20
C SER A 107 7.99 -20.30 -7.15
N LEU A 108 7.99 -19.62 -8.30
CA LEU A 108 8.27 -18.20 -8.42
C LEU A 108 7.20 -17.32 -7.79
N THR A 109 5.93 -17.74 -7.91
CA THR A 109 4.77 -16.95 -7.50
C THR A 109 4.31 -17.24 -6.07
N THR A 110 4.92 -18.23 -5.41
CA THR A 110 4.44 -18.76 -4.13
C THR A 110 5.55 -18.72 -3.08
N GLY A 111 5.37 -17.91 -2.03
CA GLY A 111 6.28 -17.91 -0.90
C GLY A 111 6.31 -19.27 -0.19
N LEU A 112 7.45 -19.64 0.41
CA LEU A 112 7.66 -20.93 1.09
C LEU A 112 6.77 -21.15 2.34
N GLY A 113 6.10 -20.10 2.80
CA GLY A 113 5.33 -20.08 4.05
C GLY A 113 5.96 -19.18 5.12
N TRP A 114 5.15 -18.81 6.11
CA TRP A 114 5.56 -17.93 7.20
C TRP A 114 6.73 -18.53 7.99
N GLN A 115 7.83 -17.80 8.08
CA GLN A 115 9.09 -18.20 8.75
C GLN A 115 9.78 -19.46 8.17
N GLN A 116 9.34 -19.97 7.03
CA GLN A 116 9.94 -21.17 6.40
C GLN A 116 11.18 -20.85 5.55
N GLY A 117 11.30 -19.61 5.09
CA GLY A 117 12.46 -19.13 4.34
C GLY A 117 13.36 -18.24 5.19
N ARG A 118 14.64 -18.16 4.81
CA ARG A 118 15.51 -17.09 5.27
C ARG A 118 15.13 -15.80 4.54
N LEU A 119 14.18 -15.05 5.10
CA LEU A 119 13.99 -13.62 4.77
C LEU A 119 14.97 -12.73 5.55
N ALA A 120 15.99 -13.34 6.20
CA ALA A 120 16.90 -12.74 7.17
C ALA A 120 17.93 -11.74 6.57
N SER A 121 17.66 -11.22 5.38
CA SER A 121 18.63 -10.53 4.55
C SER A 121 18.11 -9.24 3.91
N GLY A 122 16.98 -8.66 4.35
CA GLY A 122 16.45 -7.38 3.86
C GLY A 122 15.73 -6.59 4.96
N VAL A 123 16.12 -5.33 5.16
CA VAL A 123 16.40 -4.73 6.48
C VAL A 123 15.17 -4.49 7.37
N ARG A 124 14.74 -5.56 8.04
CA ARG A 124 14.04 -5.65 9.34
C ARG A 124 14.49 -6.97 9.98
N SER A 125 14.61 -7.03 11.32
CA SER A 125 15.00 -8.26 12.04
C SER A 125 16.38 -8.82 11.64
N THR A 126 17.36 -7.93 11.49
CA THR A 126 18.77 -8.25 11.22
C THR A 126 19.67 -7.35 12.10
N ASP A 127 20.96 -7.64 12.15
CA ASP A 127 21.98 -6.92 12.93
C ASP A 127 22.86 -6.02 12.03
N TYR A 128 23.66 -5.12 12.62
CA TYR A 128 24.64 -4.29 11.91
C TYR A 128 24.07 -3.52 10.70
N VAL A 129 22.92 -2.88 10.93
CA VAL A 129 22.19 -2.06 9.95
C VAL A 129 21.80 -0.73 10.60
N SER A 130 21.51 0.28 9.79
CA SER A 130 21.12 1.59 10.27
C SER A 130 19.60 1.69 10.46
N ALA A 131 19.19 2.54 11.40
CA ALA A 131 17.80 2.97 11.55
C ALA A 131 17.62 4.33 10.86
N PHE A 132 17.03 4.33 9.67
CA PHE A 132 16.77 5.55 8.91
C PHE A 132 15.57 6.34 9.46
N PRO A 133 15.51 7.67 9.26
CA PRO A 133 14.31 8.45 9.53
C PRO A 133 13.09 7.87 8.81
N ALA A 134 11.90 8.06 9.38
CA ALA A 134 10.66 7.60 8.76
C ALA A 134 10.36 8.35 7.45
N GLY A 135 9.40 7.84 6.67
CA GLY A 135 8.96 8.49 5.43
C GLY A 135 8.48 9.92 5.68
N ILE A 136 7.74 10.15 6.77
CA ILE A 136 7.17 11.47 7.06
C ILE A 136 8.26 12.50 7.39
N ASN A 137 9.35 12.08 8.04
CA ASN A 137 10.51 12.93 8.28
C ASN A 137 11.23 13.27 6.98
N ALA A 138 11.36 12.29 6.07
CA ALA A 138 11.95 12.51 4.76
C ALA A 138 11.09 13.46 3.91
N ALA A 139 9.76 13.35 3.97
CA ALA A 139 8.87 14.29 3.30
C ALA A 139 8.97 15.71 3.88
N ALA A 140 9.13 15.84 5.19
CA ALA A 140 9.23 17.11 5.88
C ALA A 140 10.50 17.91 5.53
N THR A 141 11.49 17.31 4.86
CA THR A 141 12.65 18.05 4.34
C THR A 141 12.32 18.85 3.08
N PHE A 142 11.29 18.45 2.33
CA PHE A 142 10.99 18.95 0.98
C PHE A 142 12.20 18.89 0.02
N ASP A 143 13.14 17.99 0.30
CA ASP A 143 14.42 17.86 -0.41
C ASP A 143 14.48 16.52 -1.13
N LYS A 144 14.40 16.57 -2.48
CA LYS A 144 14.38 15.39 -3.34
C LYS A 144 15.70 14.63 -3.29
N ASP A 145 16.82 15.33 -3.14
CA ASP A 145 18.15 14.73 -3.12
C ASP A 145 18.35 13.97 -1.81
N LEU A 146 17.94 14.55 -0.67
CA LEU A 146 17.96 13.84 0.61
C LEU A 146 17.04 12.61 0.61
N ILE A 147 15.86 12.69 0.01
CA ILE A 147 14.95 11.54 -0.10
C ILE A 147 15.58 10.44 -0.96
N TYR A 148 16.19 10.80 -2.09
CA TYR A 148 16.92 9.86 -2.95
C TYR A 148 18.09 9.22 -2.21
N SER A 149 18.96 10.02 -1.58
CA SER A 149 20.13 9.53 -0.85
C SER A 149 19.74 8.59 0.28
N ARG A 150 18.62 8.87 0.99
CA ARG A 150 18.04 7.96 1.97
C ARG A 150 17.64 6.63 1.33
N GLY A 151 16.94 6.66 0.20
CA GLY A 151 16.58 5.47 -0.59
C GLY A 151 17.79 4.64 -1.01
N TYR A 152 18.82 5.31 -1.53
CA TYR A 152 20.06 4.70 -1.98
C TYR A 152 20.83 4.03 -0.83
N ALA A 153 21.00 4.73 0.28
CA ALA A 153 21.67 4.19 1.47
C ALA A 153 20.93 2.97 2.04
N MET A 154 19.60 3.02 2.14
CA MET A 154 18.80 1.84 2.50
C MET A 154 19.06 0.69 1.51
N GLY A 155 19.01 0.97 0.20
CA GLY A 155 19.24 -0.03 -0.84
C GLY A 155 20.61 -0.72 -0.71
N GLN A 156 21.67 0.00 -0.33
CA GLN A 156 22.98 -0.59 -0.07
C GLN A 156 22.95 -1.57 1.10
N GLU A 157 22.22 -1.26 2.18
CA GLU A 157 22.08 -2.19 3.32
C GLU A 157 21.26 -3.43 2.96
N PHE A 158 20.15 -3.26 2.23
CA PHE A 158 19.37 -4.40 1.71
C PHE A 158 20.23 -5.30 0.82
N LYS A 159 21.00 -4.72 -0.10
CA LYS A 159 21.90 -5.47 -0.99
C LYS A 159 23.04 -6.14 -0.22
N GLY A 160 23.64 -5.43 0.72
CA GLY A 160 24.73 -5.95 1.56
C GLY A 160 24.29 -7.15 2.41
N LYS A 161 23.02 -7.18 2.81
CA LYS A 161 22.43 -8.33 3.50
C LYS A 161 21.99 -9.45 2.55
N GLY A 162 21.86 -9.20 1.25
CA GLY A 162 21.48 -10.18 0.22
C GLY A 162 19.99 -10.20 -0.11
N ALA A 163 19.23 -9.16 0.23
CA ALA A 163 17.84 -9.03 -0.19
C ALA A 163 17.71 -8.53 -1.61
N HIS A 164 16.82 -9.18 -2.33
CA HIS A 164 16.46 -8.81 -3.70
C HIS A 164 15.38 -7.72 -3.74
N VAL A 165 14.48 -7.68 -2.74
CA VAL A 165 13.33 -6.79 -2.70
C VAL A 165 13.26 -6.06 -1.36
N ALA A 166 13.14 -4.73 -1.42
CA ALA A 166 12.83 -3.88 -0.27
C ALA A 166 11.32 -3.64 -0.21
N LEU A 167 10.68 -4.00 0.91
CA LEU A 167 9.25 -3.83 1.14
C LEU A 167 8.88 -2.37 1.45
N GLY A 168 9.20 -1.47 0.53
CA GLY A 168 8.88 -0.04 0.58
C GLY A 168 9.28 0.69 -0.72
N PRO A 169 8.97 2.00 -0.81
CA PRO A 169 8.34 2.82 0.24
C PRO A 169 6.84 2.57 0.43
N MET A 170 6.31 3.01 1.58
CA MET A 170 4.87 3.13 1.80
C MET A 170 4.40 4.49 1.26
N THR A 171 3.25 4.53 0.57
CA THR A 171 2.71 5.78 0.01
C THR A 171 1.18 5.90 0.07
N ASN A 172 0.51 5.22 1.01
CA ASN A 172 -0.88 5.55 1.30
C ASN A 172 -0.99 6.98 1.85
N MET A 173 -2.16 7.55 1.75
CA MET A 173 -2.36 8.93 2.16
C MET A 173 -2.48 9.05 3.68
N GLY A 174 -2.15 10.22 4.19
CA GLY A 174 -2.48 10.60 5.57
C GLY A 174 -3.92 11.07 5.72
N ARG A 175 -4.93 10.33 5.21
CA ARG A 175 -6.33 10.79 5.18
C ARG A 175 -6.86 11.17 6.57
N VAL A 176 -6.54 10.37 7.58
CA VAL A 176 -6.97 10.57 8.96
C VAL A 176 -5.72 10.73 9.81
N ALA A 177 -5.55 11.87 10.48
CA ALA A 177 -4.34 12.17 11.27
C ALA A 177 -4.03 11.09 12.32
N ALA A 178 -5.06 10.48 12.92
CA ALA A 178 -4.94 9.44 13.93
C ALA A 178 -4.63 8.03 13.37
N ALA A 179 -4.53 7.85 12.05
CA ALA A 179 -4.23 6.54 11.46
C ALA A 179 -2.79 6.10 11.79
N GLY A 180 -2.66 4.88 12.34
CA GLY A 180 -1.44 4.40 13.00
C GLY A 180 -0.21 4.17 12.11
N ARG A 181 -0.34 4.31 10.79
CA ARG A 181 0.75 4.03 9.82
C ARG A 181 1.08 5.20 8.89
N ASN A 182 0.47 6.37 9.08
CA ASN A 182 0.76 7.56 8.27
C ASN A 182 2.26 7.92 8.26
N TRP A 183 2.94 7.68 9.38
CA TRP A 183 4.35 7.99 9.56
C TRP A 183 5.29 7.17 8.66
N GLU A 184 4.86 5.98 8.20
CA GLU A 184 5.65 5.18 7.24
C GLU A 184 5.71 5.83 5.85
N GLY A 185 4.65 6.56 5.48
CA GLY A 185 4.51 7.26 4.21
C GLY A 185 4.97 8.71 4.26
N PHE A 186 4.49 9.54 3.33
CA PHE A 186 5.03 10.88 3.09
C PHE A 186 4.06 12.03 3.40
N GLY A 187 2.86 11.73 3.91
CA GLY A 187 1.87 12.73 4.33
C GLY A 187 0.54 12.63 3.59
N GLY A 188 -0.25 13.71 3.65
CA GLY A 188 -1.60 13.79 3.08
C GLY A 188 -1.68 14.43 1.68
N ASP A 189 -0.57 14.93 1.15
CA ASP A 189 -0.52 15.57 -0.17
C ASP A 189 -0.08 14.57 -1.25
N PRO A 190 -0.91 14.30 -2.28
CA PRO A 190 -0.59 13.33 -3.32
C PRO A 190 0.57 13.79 -4.20
N TYR A 191 0.69 15.10 -4.44
CA TYR A 191 1.80 15.71 -5.17
C TYR A 191 3.09 15.29 -4.41
N LEU A 192 3.31 15.81 -3.20
CA LEU A 192 4.54 15.61 -2.39
C LEU A 192 4.89 14.12 -2.23
N SER A 193 3.88 13.31 -1.86
CA SER A 193 4.05 11.86 -1.71
C SER A 193 4.50 11.20 -3.01
N GLY A 194 4.08 11.75 -4.15
CA GLY A 194 4.51 11.35 -5.48
C GLY A 194 6.01 11.55 -5.76
N TRP A 195 6.59 12.74 -5.54
CA TRP A 195 8.06 12.88 -5.73
C TRP A 195 8.84 12.11 -4.68
N ALA A 196 8.35 12.06 -3.44
CA ALA A 196 9.05 11.31 -2.40
C ALA A 196 9.10 9.81 -2.71
N THR A 197 8.02 9.27 -3.27
CA THR A 197 7.96 7.91 -3.79
C THR A 197 8.90 7.71 -4.97
N ASP A 198 8.85 8.60 -5.99
CA ASP A 198 9.74 8.56 -7.16
C ASP A 198 11.23 8.54 -6.76
N ALA A 199 11.65 9.49 -5.91
CA ALA A 199 13.03 9.61 -5.44
C ALA A 199 13.47 8.38 -4.61
N THR A 200 12.61 7.88 -3.72
CA THR A 200 12.93 6.70 -2.90
C THR A 200 13.04 5.43 -3.76
N VAL A 201 12.13 5.25 -4.73
CA VAL A 201 12.16 4.12 -5.68
C VAL A 201 13.45 4.13 -6.48
N ARG A 202 13.83 5.28 -7.06
CA ARG A 202 15.09 5.41 -7.80
C ARG A 202 16.28 5.09 -6.92
N GLY A 203 16.35 5.64 -5.71
CA GLY A 203 17.46 5.36 -4.79
C GLY A 203 17.62 3.86 -4.49
N LEU A 204 16.53 3.18 -4.12
CA LEU A 204 16.56 1.73 -3.86
C LEU A 204 17.02 0.92 -5.08
N GLN A 205 16.50 1.24 -6.27
CA GLN A 205 16.79 0.49 -7.50
C GLN A 205 18.17 0.77 -8.07
N ASP A 206 18.67 2.00 -7.95
CA ASP A 206 20.02 2.38 -8.35
C ASP A 206 21.09 1.70 -7.46
N ALA A 207 20.74 1.41 -6.19
CA ALA A 207 21.59 0.58 -5.32
C ALA A 207 21.61 -0.89 -5.75
N GLY A 208 20.65 -1.33 -6.56
CA GLY A 208 20.51 -2.70 -7.08
C GLY A 208 19.55 -3.58 -6.28
N VAL A 209 18.53 -2.98 -5.63
CA VAL A 209 17.46 -3.68 -4.91
C VAL A 209 16.11 -3.30 -5.50
N GLN A 210 15.23 -4.28 -5.69
CA GLN A 210 13.89 -4.02 -6.20
C GLN A 210 13.06 -3.26 -5.15
N ALA A 211 12.50 -2.10 -5.52
CA ALA A 211 11.54 -1.42 -4.68
C ALA A 211 10.16 -2.11 -4.76
N CYS A 212 9.41 -2.05 -3.65
CA CYS A 212 8.05 -2.58 -3.55
C CYS A 212 7.13 -1.53 -2.94
N VAL A 213 6.43 -0.77 -3.79
CA VAL A 213 5.58 0.33 -3.33
C VAL A 213 4.27 -0.22 -2.75
N LYS A 214 3.87 0.29 -1.58
CA LYS A 214 2.77 -0.27 -0.78
C LYS A 214 1.93 0.79 -0.07
N HIS A 215 0.71 0.51 0.40
CA HIS A 215 -0.08 -0.70 0.17
C HIS A 215 -1.15 -0.34 -0.86
N PHE A 216 -1.17 -1.00 -1.99
CA PHE A 216 -2.05 -0.66 -3.10
C PHE A 216 -3.43 -1.32 -2.91
N VAL A 217 -4.50 -0.60 -2.60
CA VAL A 217 -4.59 0.84 -2.40
C VAL A 217 -5.56 1.18 -1.27
N SER A 218 -5.43 2.40 -0.74
CA SER A 218 -6.38 3.01 0.20
C SER A 218 -6.52 2.27 1.54
N ASN A 219 -5.42 1.74 2.08
CA ASN A 219 -5.36 1.24 3.45
C ASN A 219 -5.12 2.39 4.44
N GLU A 220 -6.12 3.23 4.63
CA GLU A 220 -6.01 4.53 5.30
C GLU A 220 -6.25 4.47 6.83
N GLN A 221 -6.49 3.28 7.39
CA GLN A 221 -6.67 3.05 8.82
C GLN A 221 -6.33 1.61 9.22
N GLU A 222 -5.89 1.43 10.46
CA GLU A 222 -5.57 0.09 10.98
C GLU A 222 -6.78 -0.65 11.54
N ARG A 223 -7.77 0.10 12.04
CA ARG A 223 -8.97 -0.50 12.60
C ARG A 223 -9.71 -1.29 11.52
N ASN A 224 -9.86 -2.59 11.75
CA ASN A 224 -10.51 -3.52 10.83
C ASN A 224 -9.85 -3.61 9.45
N ARG A 225 -8.54 -3.36 9.32
CA ARG A 225 -7.86 -3.33 8.01
C ARG A 225 -8.03 -4.58 7.15
N THR A 226 -8.40 -5.73 7.72
CA THR A 226 -8.64 -6.99 6.99
C THR A 226 -10.11 -7.22 6.61
N THR A 227 -11.03 -6.38 7.09
CA THR A 227 -12.49 -6.55 6.91
C THR A 227 -13.21 -5.26 6.50
N SER A 228 -12.61 -4.08 6.66
CA SER A 228 -13.19 -2.80 6.26
C SER A 228 -13.10 -2.58 4.75
N SER A 229 -14.09 -1.90 4.19
CA SER A 229 -14.07 -1.44 2.80
C SER A 229 -13.81 0.06 2.70
N SER A 230 -12.79 0.42 1.94
CA SER A 230 -12.52 1.79 1.49
C SER A 230 -13.39 2.08 0.26
N ASN A 231 -14.31 3.01 0.42
CA ASN A 231 -15.40 3.28 -0.51
C ASN A 231 -15.14 4.61 -1.22
N ILE A 232 -14.67 4.56 -2.47
CA ILE A 232 -14.03 5.70 -3.14
C ILE A 232 -14.54 5.78 -4.58
N ASP A 233 -14.92 6.98 -5.01
CA ASP A 233 -15.29 7.27 -6.40
C ASP A 233 -14.05 7.25 -7.32
N ASP A 234 -14.28 7.13 -8.62
CA ASP A 234 -13.20 6.97 -9.60
C ASP A 234 -12.24 8.18 -9.65
N ARG A 235 -12.78 9.39 -9.52
CA ARG A 235 -11.99 10.61 -9.61
C ARG A 235 -11.07 10.74 -8.40
N THR A 236 -11.61 10.59 -7.19
CA THR A 236 -10.82 10.65 -5.96
C THR A 236 -9.76 9.55 -5.93
N LEU A 237 -10.10 8.34 -6.37
CA LEU A 237 -9.13 7.24 -6.46
C LEU A 237 -7.95 7.62 -7.38
N ARG A 238 -8.21 8.20 -8.55
CA ARG A 238 -7.19 8.57 -9.55
C ARG A 238 -6.38 9.81 -9.19
N GLU A 239 -7.04 10.85 -8.70
CA GLU A 239 -6.39 12.15 -8.43
C GLU A 239 -5.62 12.16 -7.12
N ILE A 240 -6.05 11.37 -6.12
CA ILE A 240 -5.46 11.38 -4.78
C ILE A 240 -4.71 10.08 -4.48
N TYR A 241 -5.43 8.95 -4.35
CA TYR A 241 -4.87 7.74 -3.74
C TYR A 241 -3.92 6.96 -4.65
N THR A 242 -4.11 7.00 -5.98
CA THR A 242 -3.21 6.31 -6.92
C THR A 242 -2.13 7.22 -7.50
N HIS A 243 -2.19 8.54 -7.28
CA HIS A 243 -1.21 9.48 -7.83
C HIS A 243 0.25 9.12 -7.45
N PRO A 244 0.57 8.79 -6.18
CA PRO A 244 1.95 8.38 -5.86
C PRO A 244 2.36 7.04 -6.47
N PHE A 245 1.41 6.12 -6.70
CA PHE A 245 1.68 4.86 -7.39
C PHE A 245 1.93 5.09 -8.88
N LEU A 246 1.23 6.05 -9.51
CA LEU A 246 1.56 6.50 -10.87
C LEU A 246 3.00 7.02 -10.93
N ARG A 247 3.42 7.82 -9.95
CA ARG A 247 4.80 8.30 -9.84
C ARG A 247 5.80 7.14 -9.65
N ALA A 248 5.46 6.14 -8.85
CA ALA A 248 6.27 4.92 -8.73
C ALA A 248 6.44 4.17 -10.06
N VAL A 249 5.36 4.02 -10.84
CA VAL A 249 5.41 3.39 -12.17
C VAL A 249 6.28 4.21 -13.14
N GLN A 250 6.15 5.55 -13.13
CA GLN A 250 7.01 6.45 -13.90
C GLN A 250 8.49 6.40 -13.46
N ALA A 251 8.75 6.02 -12.21
CA ALA A 251 10.08 5.75 -11.68
C ALA A 251 10.54 4.30 -11.92
N GLU A 252 9.80 3.53 -12.74
CA GLU A 252 10.11 2.14 -13.10
C GLU A 252 10.16 1.20 -11.89
N VAL A 253 9.25 1.39 -10.92
CA VAL A 253 9.18 0.54 -9.72
C VAL A 253 9.08 -0.95 -10.08
N ALA A 254 9.89 -1.76 -9.42
CA ALA A 254 10.01 -3.18 -9.70
C ALA A 254 8.81 -3.99 -9.21
N SER A 255 8.14 -3.60 -8.13
CA SER A 255 6.95 -4.32 -7.65
C SER A 255 5.98 -3.42 -6.87
N VAL A 256 4.74 -3.91 -6.72
CA VAL A 256 3.68 -3.26 -5.94
C VAL A 256 3.05 -4.29 -5.00
N MET A 257 2.83 -3.93 -3.74
CA MET A 257 2.16 -4.78 -2.76
C MET A 257 0.71 -4.34 -2.60
N CYS A 258 -0.23 -5.25 -2.86
CA CYS A 258 -1.64 -5.00 -2.61
C CYS A 258 -1.96 -4.83 -1.10
N SER A 259 -3.04 -4.14 -0.78
CA SER A 259 -3.44 -3.87 0.61
C SER A 259 -4.35 -4.95 1.21
N TYR A 260 -4.55 -4.87 2.52
CA TYR A 260 -5.44 -5.79 3.25
C TYR A 260 -6.92 -5.46 3.08
N ASN A 261 -7.27 -4.16 2.98
CA ASN A 261 -8.65 -3.71 3.00
C ASN A 261 -9.39 -4.12 1.72
N LEU A 262 -10.72 -4.06 1.79
CA LEU A 262 -11.54 -4.07 0.58
C LEU A 262 -11.50 -2.67 -0.05
N VAL A 263 -11.60 -2.62 -1.37
CA VAL A 263 -11.80 -1.40 -2.14
C VAL A 263 -13.10 -1.57 -2.90
N ASN A 264 -14.10 -0.75 -2.58
CA ASN A 264 -15.44 -0.90 -3.12
C ASN A 264 -15.92 -2.36 -3.06
N GLY A 265 -15.78 -3.02 -1.89
CA GLY A 265 -16.38 -4.33 -1.58
C GLY A 265 -15.65 -5.56 -2.10
N SER A 266 -14.50 -5.41 -2.74
CA SER A 266 -13.63 -6.50 -3.15
C SER A 266 -12.24 -6.30 -2.55
N TRP A 267 -11.64 -7.37 -2.00
CA TRP A 267 -10.31 -7.32 -1.39
C TRP A 267 -9.27 -6.81 -2.39
N ALA A 268 -8.39 -5.90 -1.94
CA ALA A 268 -7.48 -5.20 -2.85
C ALA A 268 -6.52 -6.13 -3.63
N CYS A 269 -6.20 -7.31 -3.10
CA CYS A 269 -5.35 -8.30 -3.78
C CYS A 269 -6.09 -9.16 -4.83
N GLU A 270 -7.40 -9.03 -4.96
CA GLU A 270 -8.24 -9.72 -5.95
C GLU A 270 -9.23 -8.77 -6.62
N ASN A 271 -9.00 -7.46 -6.49
CA ASN A 271 -9.92 -6.45 -6.96
C ASN A 271 -9.70 -6.21 -8.47
N PRO A 272 -10.66 -6.57 -9.34
CA PRO A 272 -10.44 -6.52 -10.78
C PRO A 272 -10.24 -5.09 -11.32
N LYS A 273 -10.71 -4.06 -10.61
CA LYS A 273 -10.57 -2.67 -11.08
C LYS A 273 -9.19 -2.10 -10.73
N THR A 274 -8.70 -2.33 -9.52
CA THR A 274 -7.40 -1.80 -9.09
C THR A 274 -6.26 -2.73 -9.48
N THR A 275 -6.47 -4.03 -9.34
CA THR A 275 -5.54 -5.11 -9.69
C THR A 275 -6.27 -6.07 -10.64
N PRO A 276 -6.55 -5.67 -11.90
CA PRO A 276 -6.97 -6.65 -12.90
C PRO A 276 -5.94 -7.78 -12.85
N ALA A 277 -6.41 -9.02 -12.61
CA ALA A 277 -5.53 -10.16 -12.32
C ALA A 277 -4.32 -10.14 -13.26
N MET A 278 -3.11 -10.43 -12.80
CA MET A 278 -1.98 -10.63 -13.72
C MET A 278 -1.94 -12.07 -14.19
#